data_AF-A0A934SA59-F1
#
_entry.id   AF-A0A934SA59-F1
#
_cell.length_a   1.000
_cell.length_b   1.000
_cell.length_c   1.000
_cell.angle_alpha   90.00
_cell.angle_beta   90.00
_cell.angle_gamma   90.00
#
_symmetry.space_group_name_H-M   'P 1'
#
loop_
_entity.id
_entity.type
_entity.pdbx_description
1 polymer ?
#
loop_
_entity_poly.entity_id
_entity_poly.type
_entity_poly.pdbx_seq_one_letter_code
_entity_poly.pdbx_strand_id
1 'polypeptide(L)'
;MAKLALSQRIFAGAFVYFAIEAAATSDTDTKPAAASPLWLEIGCVSILKHNMLTFEQAFSCPDADRGWSDKKQVFHTGDTFDLTTEEVSELYHRLSFGVGAAMAEGVAQTPFTSAERMVRGWIKIQHRQATGNDRSRLDIFCEIRLKEDPAMEKKVTIPVFELYVVKSTLNSVELPAAA
;
A
#
# COMPACT_ATOMS: atom_id res chain seq x y z
N MET A 1 -8.62 4.37 -17.86
CA MET A 1 -7.19 3.98 -17.86
C MET A 1 -6.23 5.17 -17.92
N ALA A 2 -6.43 6.19 -18.78
CA ALA A 2 -5.51 7.34 -18.88
C ALA A 2 -5.29 8.14 -17.57
N LYS A 3 -6.33 8.33 -16.74
CA LYS A 3 -6.22 9.03 -15.44
C LYS A 3 -5.39 8.27 -14.39
N LEU A 4 -5.41 6.93 -14.44
CA LEU A 4 -4.65 6.05 -13.53
C LEU A 4 -3.15 6.03 -13.87
N ALA A 5 -2.81 6.04 -15.17
CA ALA A 5 -1.42 6.18 -15.60
C ALA A 5 -0.85 7.57 -15.27
N LEU A 6 -1.70 8.61 -15.31
CA LEU A 6 -1.32 9.98 -14.93
C LEU A 6 -1.06 10.10 -13.42
N SER A 7 -1.88 9.47 -12.58
CA SER A 7 -1.68 9.48 -11.13
C SER A 7 -0.38 8.78 -10.72
N GLN A 8 0.01 7.67 -11.37
CA GLN A 8 1.26 6.96 -11.09
C GLN A 8 2.51 7.85 -11.32
N ARG A 9 2.48 8.70 -12.35
CA ARG A 9 3.57 9.67 -12.61
C ARG A 9 3.52 10.89 -11.70
N ILE A 10 2.33 11.32 -11.27
CA ILE A 10 2.17 12.49 -10.38
C ILE A 10 2.72 12.20 -8.98
N PHE A 11 2.67 10.95 -8.52
CA PHE A 11 3.14 10.58 -7.19
C PHE A 11 4.60 10.10 -7.14
N ALA A 12 5.33 10.08 -8.26
CA ALA A 12 6.78 9.88 -8.24
C ALA A 12 7.45 11.11 -7.58
N GLY A 13 8.31 10.87 -6.59
CA GLY A 13 8.91 11.92 -5.75
C GLY A 13 8.01 12.47 -4.65
N ALA A 14 6.87 11.82 -4.37
CA ALA A 14 6.00 12.19 -3.26
C ALA A 14 6.54 11.66 -1.91
N PHE A 15 6.14 12.29 -0.81
CA PHE A 15 6.40 11.80 0.55
C PHE A 15 5.32 10.81 0.97
N VAL A 16 5.71 9.73 1.63
CA VAL A 16 4.77 8.74 2.19
C VAL A 16 4.83 8.73 3.69
N TYR A 17 3.64 8.77 4.27
CA TYR A 17 3.41 8.58 5.68
C TYR A 17 2.46 7.42 5.91
N PHE A 18 2.64 6.72 7.01
CA PHE A 18 1.79 5.62 7.42
C PHE A 18 1.45 5.72 8.89
N ALA A 19 0.17 5.60 9.21
CA ALA A 19 -0.35 5.56 10.56
C ALA A 19 -0.98 4.19 10.80
N ILE A 20 -0.36 3.43 11.70
CA ILE A 20 -0.78 2.06 12.04
C ILE A 20 -2.15 2.10 12.70
N GLU A 21 -2.98 1.09 12.42
CA GLU A 21 -4.27 0.91 13.06
C GLU A 21 -4.11 0.81 14.59
N ALA A 22 -4.83 1.68 15.28
CA ALA A 22 -4.91 1.71 16.73
C ALA A 22 -6.35 2.08 17.10
N ALA A 23 -6.96 1.22 17.91
CA ALA A 23 -8.37 1.36 18.29
C ALA A 23 -8.68 2.80 18.77
N ALA A 24 -9.76 3.38 18.22
CA ALA A 24 -10.26 4.73 18.47
C ALA A 24 -9.45 5.93 17.93
N THR A 25 -8.21 5.75 17.46
CA THR A 25 -7.40 6.87 16.92
C THR A 25 -7.06 6.73 15.42
N SER A 26 -6.96 5.51 14.92
CA SER A 26 -6.72 5.16 13.52
C SER A 26 -7.41 3.85 13.19
N ASP A 27 -8.56 3.92 12.53
CA ASP A 27 -9.34 2.76 12.07
C ASP A 27 -9.97 3.10 10.70
N THR A 28 -10.59 2.13 10.05
CA THR A 28 -11.39 2.22 8.83
C THR A 28 -12.34 3.43 8.81
N ASP A 29 -13.00 3.73 9.93
CA ASP A 29 -13.96 4.84 10.04
C ASP A 29 -13.36 6.11 10.68
N THR A 30 -12.10 6.06 11.12
CA THR A 30 -11.43 7.19 11.80
C THR A 30 -10.03 7.41 11.23
N LYS A 31 -9.89 8.48 10.45
CA LYS A 31 -8.60 8.92 9.91
C LYS A 31 -7.87 9.81 10.91
N PRO A 32 -6.57 9.58 11.19
CA PRO A 32 -5.76 10.48 11.99
C PRO A 32 -5.71 11.90 11.43
N ALA A 33 -5.75 12.89 12.32
CA ALA A 33 -5.56 14.29 11.94
C ALA A 33 -4.22 14.49 11.20
N ALA A 34 -4.17 15.45 10.27
CA ALA A 34 -3.01 15.65 9.39
C ALA A 34 -1.69 15.90 10.15
N ALA A 35 -1.76 16.60 11.29
CA ALA A 35 -0.64 16.92 12.17
C ALA A 35 -0.45 15.91 13.33
N SER A 36 -1.11 14.75 13.28
CA SER A 36 -1.00 13.73 14.33
C SER A 36 0.41 13.14 14.39
N PRO A 37 0.98 12.91 15.58
CA PRO A 37 2.26 12.21 15.74
C PRO A 37 2.18 10.72 15.35
N LEU A 38 0.99 10.20 15.06
CA LEU A 38 0.79 8.83 14.59
C LEU A 38 1.32 8.59 13.16
N TRP A 39 1.54 9.66 12.39
CA TRP A 39 2.09 9.56 11.03
C TRP A 39 3.59 9.27 11.09
N LEU A 40 3.97 8.05 10.73
CA LEU A 40 5.35 7.63 10.56
C LEU A 40 5.77 7.89 9.11
N GLU A 41 6.90 8.57 8.91
CA GLU A 41 7.46 8.75 7.57
C GLU A 41 8.10 7.45 7.09
N ILE A 42 7.66 6.96 5.93
CA ILE A 42 8.24 5.78 5.27
C ILE A 42 9.39 6.20 4.35
N GLY A 43 9.29 7.42 3.78
CA GLY A 43 10.28 8.01 2.90
C GLY A 43 9.68 8.48 1.57
N CYS A 44 10.55 8.69 0.59
CA CYS A 44 10.20 9.17 -0.74
C CYS A 44 9.77 8.04 -1.68
N VAL A 45 8.70 8.26 -2.44
CA VAL A 45 8.23 7.35 -3.49
C VAL A 45 9.11 7.46 -4.71
N SER A 46 9.73 6.34 -5.10
CA SER A 46 10.36 6.22 -6.41
C SER A 46 9.30 5.83 -7.46
N ILE A 47 8.48 4.81 -7.16
CA ILE A 47 7.48 4.25 -8.08
C ILE A 47 6.20 3.94 -7.31
N LEU A 48 5.07 4.33 -7.87
CA LEU A 48 3.74 3.88 -7.45
C LEU A 48 3.07 3.17 -8.62
N LYS A 49 2.73 1.89 -8.46
CA LYS A 49 2.04 1.10 -9.48
C LYS A 49 0.72 0.59 -8.94
N HIS A 50 -0.35 0.78 -9.71
CA HIS A 50 -1.66 0.22 -9.40
C HIS A 50 -1.81 -1.13 -10.09
N ASN A 51 -2.17 -2.15 -9.33
CA ASN A 51 -2.46 -3.49 -9.79
C ASN A 51 -3.89 -3.88 -9.41
N MET A 52 -4.45 -4.84 -10.15
CA MET A 52 -5.75 -5.42 -9.84
C MET A 52 -5.54 -6.89 -9.50
N LEU A 53 -6.12 -7.34 -8.39
CA LEU A 53 -6.18 -8.76 -8.06
C LEU A 53 -7.29 -9.38 -8.89
N THR A 54 -6.92 -10.40 -9.66
CA THR A 54 -7.86 -11.15 -10.49
C THR A 54 -7.88 -12.60 -10.07
N PHE A 55 -9.07 -13.14 -9.88
CA PHE A 55 -9.31 -14.57 -9.67
C PHE A 55 -9.92 -15.16 -10.93
N GLU A 56 -9.29 -16.19 -11.48
CA GLU A 56 -9.83 -16.93 -12.63
C GLU A 56 -10.60 -18.15 -12.14
N GLN A 57 -11.86 -18.26 -12.53
CA GLN A 57 -12.65 -19.48 -12.35
C GLN A 57 -13.02 -20.04 -13.71
N ALA A 58 -12.75 -21.33 -13.91
CA ALA A 58 -13.21 -22.05 -15.08
C ALA A 58 -14.68 -22.47 -14.86
N PHE A 59 -15.53 -22.16 -15.84
CA PHE A 59 -16.89 -22.69 -15.92
C PHE A 59 -17.05 -23.46 -17.22
N SER A 60 -17.60 -24.66 -17.13
CA SER A 60 -17.95 -25.45 -18.29
C SER A 60 -19.31 -24.97 -18.81
N CYS A 61 -19.34 -24.40 -20.00
CA CYS A 61 -20.57 -24.04 -20.70
C CYS A 61 -20.79 -24.96 -21.90
N PRO A 62 -22.05 -25.35 -22.19
CA PRO A 62 -22.35 -26.09 -23.41
C PRO A 62 -22.04 -25.21 -24.63
N ASP A 63 -21.26 -25.76 -25.56
CA ASP A 63 -20.86 -25.16 -26.81
C ASP A 63 -21.70 -25.78 -27.95
N ALA A 64 -22.18 -24.94 -28.86
CA ALA A 64 -23.21 -25.32 -29.83
C ALA A 64 -22.77 -26.44 -30.78
N ASP A 65 -21.46 -26.56 -31.05
CA ASP A 65 -20.91 -27.47 -32.06
C ASP A 65 -20.07 -28.62 -31.48
N ARG A 66 -19.67 -28.60 -30.20
CA ARG A 66 -18.63 -29.51 -29.66
C ARG A 66 -18.86 -30.06 -28.25
N GLY A 67 -20.05 -29.92 -27.67
CA GLY A 67 -20.36 -30.47 -26.35
C GLY A 67 -20.12 -29.46 -25.23
N TRP A 68 -19.19 -29.69 -24.30
CA TRP A 68 -18.88 -28.75 -23.21
C TRP A 68 -17.53 -28.06 -23.46
N SER A 69 -17.48 -26.74 -23.29
CA SER A 69 -16.26 -25.94 -23.39
C SER A 69 -15.98 -25.25 -22.06
N ASP A 70 -14.73 -25.32 -21.60
CA ASP A 70 -14.30 -24.59 -20.41
C ASP A 70 -14.02 -23.13 -20.80
N LYS A 71 -14.88 -22.23 -20.33
CA LYS A 71 -14.67 -20.80 -20.43
C LYS A 71 -14.07 -20.30 -19.13
N LYS A 72 -12.95 -19.60 -19.22
CA LYS A 72 -12.36 -18.91 -18.07
C LYS A 72 -13.06 -17.57 -17.89
N GLN A 73 -13.66 -17.36 -16.73
CA GLN A 73 -14.15 -16.06 -16.33
C GLN A 73 -13.15 -15.44 -15.34
N VAL A 74 -12.70 -14.23 -15.65
CA VAL A 74 -11.80 -13.46 -14.80
C VAL A 74 -12.66 -12.56 -13.91
N PHE A 75 -12.56 -12.72 -12.59
CA PHE A 75 -13.21 -11.86 -11.60
C PHE A 75 -12.20 -10.90 -11.00
N HIS A 76 -12.61 -9.65 -10.79
CA HIS A 76 -11.82 -8.65 -10.07
C HIS A 76 -12.14 -8.76 -8.57
N THR A 77 -11.16 -9.10 -7.76
CA THR A 77 -11.33 -9.33 -6.31
C THR A 77 -10.87 -8.16 -5.46
N GLY A 78 -10.04 -7.27 -5.99
CA GLY A 78 -9.61 -6.06 -5.29
C GLY A 78 -8.54 -5.27 -6.04
N ASP A 79 -8.20 -4.12 -5.48
CA ASP A 79 -7.15 -3.23 -5.99
C ASP A 79 -5.96 -3.23 -5.03
N THR A 80 -4.74 -3.27 -5.60
CA THR A 80 -3.50 -3.14 -4.84
C THR A 80 -2.61 -2.04 -5.41
N PHE A 81 -1.78 -1.45 -4.56
CA PHE A 81 -0.72 -0.55 -4.99
C PHE A 81 0.64 -1.11 -4.60
N ASP A 82 1.54 -1.26 -5.56
CA ASP A 82 2.96 -1.46 -5.27
C ASP A 82 3.59 -0.08 -5.08
N LEU A 83 4.19 0.11 -3.91
CA LEU A 83 4.93 1.31 -3.54
C LEU A 83 6.40 0.96 -3.39
N THR A 84 7.25 1.58 -4.20
CA THR A 84 8.70 1.47 -4.08
C THR A 84 9.26 2.73 -3.43
N THR A 85 9.97 2.58 -2.32
CA THR A 85 10.65 3.70 -1.64
C THR A 85 12.16 3.64 -1.84
N GLU A 86 12.82 4.80 -1.83
CA GLU A 86 14.29 4.88 -1.98
C GLU A 86 15.01 4.56 -0.66
N GLU A 87 14.29 4.64 0.45
CA GLU A 87 14.82 4.50 1.79
C GLU A 87 14.13 3.36 2.54
N VAL A 88 14.89 2.77 3.47
CA VAL A 88 14.42 1.75 4.38
C VAL A 88 13.97 2.43 5.68
N SER A 89 12.69 2.26 6.03
CA SER A 89 12.11 2.80 7.26
C SER A 89 12.01 1.73 8.36
N GLU A 90 11.68 2.14 9.59
CA GLU A 90 11.38 1.22 10.70
C GLU A 90 10.31 0.20 10.31
N LEU A 91 9.29 0.65 9.55
CA LEU A 91 8.20 -0.19 9.08
C LEU A 91 8.69 -1.34 8.20
N TYR A 92 9.69 -1.11 7.35
CA TYR A 92 10.31 -2.17 6.57
C TYR A 92 10.94 -3.23 7.46
N HIS A 93 11.75 -2.80 8.43
CA HIS A 93 12.41 -3.72 9.35
C HIS A 93 11.40 -4.49 10.21
N ARG A 94 10.37 -3.80 10.69
CA ARG A 94 9.27 -4.38 11.46
C ARG A 94 8.55 -5.48 10.69
N LEU A 95 8.19 -5.22 9.43
CA LEU A 95 7.58 -6.22 8.54
C LEU A 95 8.55 -7.37 8.23
N SER A 96 9.82 -7.08 7.98
CA SER A 96 10.84 -8.09 7.68
C SER A 96 11.06 -9.08 8.83
N PHE A 97 10.98 -8.59 10.07
CA PHE A 97 11.10 -9.40 11.27
C PHE A 97 9.75 -9.94 11.77
N GLY A 98 8.63 -9.65 11.09
CA GLY A 98 7.30 -10.08 11.50
C GLY A 98 6.90 -9.59 12.88
N VAL A 99 7.28 -8.36 13.23
CA VAL A 99 7.00 -7.74 14.53
C VAL A 99 5.75 -6.87 14.42
N GLY A 100 4.73 -7.15 15.23
CA GLY A 100 3.47 -6.39 15.21
C GLY A 100 3.53 -5.03 15.90
N ALA A 101 4.53 -4.78 16.76
CA ALA A 101 4.68 -3.57 17.59
C ALA A 101 5.86 -2.68 17.13
N ALA A 102 5.82 -1.38 17.47
CA ALA A 102 6.86 -0.45 17.07
C ALA A 102 8.18 -0.82 17.74
N MET A 103 9.26 -0.84 16.98
CA MET A 103 10.59 -1.09 17.52
C MET A 103 11.07 0.16 18.25
N ALA A 104 11.15 0.06 19.58
CA ALA A 104 11.66 1.09 20.46
C ALA A 104 12.98 0.65 21.09
N GLU A 105 13.88 1.61 21.29
CA GLU A 105 15.15 1.36 21.97
C GLU A 105 14.92 0.84 23.40
N GLY A 106 15.69 -0.18 23.79
CA GLY A 106 15.62 -0.78 25.13
C GLY A 106 14.41 -1.70 25.38
N VAL A 107 13.52 -1.89 24.39
CA VAL A 107 12.38 -2.81 24.50
C VAL A 107 12.68 -4.11 23.76
N ALA A 108 12.67 -5.23 24.48
CA ALA A 108 12.81 -6.55 23.87
C ALA A 108 11.63 -6.83 22.93
N GLN A 109 11.92 -7.12 21.66
CA GLN A 109 10.93 -7.53 20.67
C GLN A 109 11.06 -9.04 20.43
N THR A 110 9.93 -9.71 20.20
CA THR A 110 9.92 -11.12 19.81
C THR A 110 9.74 -11.20 18.30
N PRO A 111 10.81 -11.42 17.52
CA PRO A 111 10.71 -11.53 16.07
C PRO A 111 9.91 -12.78 15.69
N PHE A 112 9.28 -12.72 14.51
CA PHE A 112 8.49 -13.80 13.91
C PHE A 112 7.29 -14.25 14.76
N THR A 113 6.74 -13.33 15.54
CA THR A 113 5.52 -13.57 16.33
C THR A 113 4.28 -13.69 15.46
N SER A 114 4.24 -12.99 14.33
CA SER A 114 3.19 -13.14 13.31
C SER A 114 3.72 -13.81 12.06
N ALA A 115 3.02 -14.86 11.61
CA ALA A 115 3.26 -15.49 10.31
C ALA A 115 2.78 -14.57 9.16
N GLU A 116 1.71 -13.82 9.40
CA GLU A 116 1.18 -12.81 8.48
C GLU A 116 1.97 -11.53 8.71
N ARG A 117 3.08 -11.35 7.97
CA ARG A 117 3.94 -10.14 7.98
C ARG A 117 3.22 -8.95 7.36
N MET A 118 2.13 -8.53 7.99
CA MET A 118 1.24 -7.47 7.54
C MET A 118 0.94 -6.49 8.66
N VAL A 119 0.73 -5.23 8.30
CA VAL A 119 0.26 -4.19 9.21
C VAL A 119 -0.89 -3.44 8.55
N ARG A 120 -1.95 -3.17 9.29
CA ARG A 120 -3.08 -2.36 8.80
C ARG A 120 -2.91 -0.91 9.22
N GLY A 121 -3.38 0.02 8.40
CA GLY A 121 -3.32 1.42 8.73
C GLY A 121 -3.70 2.36 7.60
N TRP A 122 -3.61 3.65 7.89
CA TRP A 122 -3.77 4.71 6.92
C TRP A 122 -2.44 5.01 6.23
N ILE A 123 -2.43 4.99 4.90
CA ILE A 123 -1.35 5.56 4.10
C ILE A 123 -1.74 6.94 3.60
N LYS A 124 -0.78 7.86 3.66
CA LYS A 124 -0.88 9.22 3.13
C LYS A 124 0.29 9.48 2.19
N ILE A 125 0.02 9.68 0.90
CA ILE A 125 1.02 10.05 -0.10
C ILE A 125 0.80 11.51 -0.48
N GLN A 126 1.80 12.35 -0.26
CA GLN A 126 1.74 13.80 -0.48
C GLN A 126 2.80 14.23 -1.48
N HIS A 127 2.37 14.75 -2.61
CA HIS A 127 3.26 15.43 -3.54
C HIS A 127 3.19 16.93 -3.26
N ARG A 128 4.32 17.52 -2.84
CA ARG A 128 4.43 18.93 -2.50
C ARG A 128 4.95 19.77 -3.65
N GLN A 129 4.48 21.01 -3.74
CA GLN A 129 5.10 22.03 -4.57
C GLN A 129 6.37 22.56 -3.90
N ALA A 130 7.25 23.19 -4.67
CA ALA A 130 8.43 23.89 -4.14
C ALA A 130 8.08 24.97 -3.09
N THR A 131 6.85 25.48 -3.12
CA THR A 131 6.30 26.44 -2.15
C THR A 131 5.88 25.81 -0.82
N GLY A 132 5.92 24.48 -0.69
CA GLY A 132 5.55 23.74 0.51
C GLY A 132 4.08 23.31 0.58
N ASN A 133 3.22 23.79 -0.32
CA ASN A 133 1.82 23.39 -0.38
C ASN A 133 1.64 22.01 -1.05
N ASP A 134 0.66 21.24 -0.59
CA ASP A 134 0.29 19.96 -1.21
C ASP A 134 -0.33 20.20 -2.59
N ARG A 135 0.23 19.57 -3.63
CA ARG A 135 -0.28 19.60 -5.01
C ARG A 135 -1.27 18.47 -5.27
N SER A 136 -0.96 17.29 -4.75
CA SER A 136 -1.83 16.12 -4.77
C SER A 136 -1.64 15.31 -3.50
N ARG A 137 -2.73 14.74 -3.02
CA ARG A 137 -2.77 13.92 -1.83
C ARG A 137 -3.56 12.65 -2.09
N LEU A 138 -3.03 11.53 -1.62
CA LEU A 138 -3.71 10.25 -1.61
C LEU A 138 -3.82 9.79 -0.16
N ASP A 139 -5.02 9.56 0.33
CA ASP A 139 -5.25 8.99 1.65
C ASP A 139 -6.08 7.71 1.52
N ILE A 140 -5.51 6.58 1.90
CA ILE A 140 -6.15 5.28 1.77
C ILE A 140 -5.96 4.48 3.05
N PHE A 141 -7.00 3.80 3.52
CA PHE A 141 -6.86 2.74 4.51
C PHE A 141 -6.48 1.43 3.81
N CYS A 142 -5.35 0.85 4.20
CA CYS A 142 -4.79 -0.32 3.53
C CYS A 142 -4.10 -1.28 4.49
N GLU A 143 -3.97 -2.53 4.04
CA GLU A 143 -3.00 -3.46 4.61
C GLU A 143 -1.68 -3.32 3.86
N ILE A 144 -0.60 -3.03 4.57
CA ILE A 144 0.75 -2.99 4.01
C ILE A 144 1.47 -4.32 4.26
N ARG A 145 2.11 -4.84 3.21
CA ARG A 145 2.94 -6.05 3.24
C ARG A 145 4.22 -5.77 2.48
N LEU A 146 5.27 -6.56 2.74
CA LEU A 146 6.43 -6.59 1.85
C LEU A 146 6.09 -7.49 0.67
N LYS A 147 6.30 -6.98 -0.54
CA LYS A 147 6.05 -7.75 -1.76
C LYS A 147 7.06 -8.88 -1.93
N GLU A 148 8.30 -8.61 -1.53
CA GLU A 148 9.41 -9.55 -1.57
C GLU A 148 10.10 -9.55 -0.20
N ASP A 149 10.48 -10.75 0.25
CA ASP A 149 11.28 -10.87 1.46
C ASP A 149 12.70 -10.31 1.20
N PRO A 150 13.28 -9.58 2.18
CA PRO A 150 14.64 -9.09 2.05
C PRO A 150 15.62 -10.23 1.81
N ALA A 151 16.35 -10.18 0.70
CA ALA A 151 17.58 -10.95 0.59
C ALA A 151 18.59 -10.34 1.56
N MET A 152 18.96 -11.07 2.62
CA MET A 152 19.99 -10.68 3.61
C MET A 152 21.41 -10.74 3.01
N GLU A 153 21.57 -10.28 1.78
CA GLU A 153 22.85 -10.20 1.07
C GLU A 153 23.45 -8.79 1.22
N LYS A 154 24.76 -8.64 1.00
CA LYS A 154 25.46 -7.33 1.01
C LYS A 154 25.14 -6.48 -0.25
N LYS A 155 23.88 -6.43 -0.66
CA LYS A 155 23.40 -5.65 -1.81
C LYS A 155 22.44 -4.57 -1.32
N VAL A 156 22.33 -3.50 -2.10
CA VAL A 156 21.31 -2.48 -1.87
C VAL A 156 19.95 -3.09 -2.18
N THR A 157 19.11 -3.21 -1.17
CA THR A 157 17.72 -3.66 -1.32
C THR A 157 16.83 -2.44 -1.45
N ILE A 158 16.07 -2.36 -2.54
CA ILE A 158 15.06 -1.33 -2.71
C ILE A 158 13.74 -1.91 -2.16
N PRO A 159 13.17 -1.34 -1.09
CA PRO A 159 11.95 -1.85 -0.50
C PRO A 159 10.74 -1.64 -1.43
N VAL A 160 9.96 -2.72 -1.60
CA VAL A 160 8.69 -2.70 -2.31
C VAL A 160 7.59 -3.13 -1.36
N PHE A 161 6.70 -2.20 -1.03
CA PHE A 161 5.52 -2.43 -0.22
C PHE A 161 4.32 -2.71 -1.12
N GLU A 162 3.56 -3.75 -0.82
CA GLU A 162 2.27 -4.01 -1.42
C GLU A 162 1.16 -3.51 -0.49
N LEU A 163 0.31 -2.64 -1.01
CA LEU A 163 -0.79 -2.01 -0.29
C LEU A 163 -2.10 -2.60 -0.79
N TYR A 164 -2.78 -3.36 0.05
CA TYR A 164 -4.13 -3.86 -0.23
C TYR A 164 -5.16 -2.84 0.22
N VAL A 165 -5.92 -2.29 -0.72
CA VAL A 165 -6.92 -1.27 -0.39
C VAL A 165 -8.06 -1.92 0.37
N VAL A 166 -8.29 -1.44 1.59
CA VAL A 166 -9.44 -1.85 2.39
C VAL A 166 -10.54 -0.79 2.22
N LYS A 167 -11.79 -1.25 2.17
CA LYS A 167 -12.93 -0.36 2.03
C LYS A 167 -13.01 0.57 3.24
N SER A 168 -12.92 1.87 2.98
CA SER A 168 -13.22 2.94 3.94
C SER A 168 -13.99 4.05 3.22
N THR A 169 -14.93 4.67 3.91
CA THR A 169 -15.67 5.84 3.42
C THR A 169 -14.81 7.11 3.37
N LEU A 170 -13.67 7.10 4.07
CA LEU A 170 -12.73 8.21 4.20
C LEU A 170 -11.56 8.13 3.21
N ASN A 171 -11.51 7.09 2.37
CA ASN A 171 -10.52 6.99 1.29
C ASN A 171 -10.72 8.17 0.33
N SER A 172 -9.65 8.93 0.07
CA SER A 172 -9.71 10.14 -0.74
C SER A 172 -8.51 10.30 -1.65
N VAL A 173 -8.76 10.86 -2.84
CA VAL A 173 -7.76 11.19 -3.84
C VAL A 173 -7.97 12.64 -4.25
N GLU A 174 -7.00 13.48 -3.93
CA GLU A 174 -6.95 14.88 -4.33
C GLU A 174 -5.87 15.03 -5.42
N LEU A 175 -6.31 15.30 -6.64
CA LEU A 175 -5.42 15.59 -7.77
C LEU A 175 -5.49 17.09 -8.08
N PRO A 176 -4.40 17.70 -8.57
CA PRO A 176 -4.45 19.08 -9.04
C PRO A 176 -5.51 19.20 -10.15
N ALA A 177 -6.27 20.29 -10.13
CA ALA A 177 -7.16 20.61 -11.25
C ALA A 177 -6.35 20.60 -12.55
N ALA A 178 -6.86 19.91 -13.56
CA ALA A 178 -6.26 19.92 -14.88
C ALA A 178 -6.26 21.37 -15.39
N ALA A 179 -5.07 21.92 -15.62
CA ALA A 179 -4.89 23.18 -16.34
C ALA A 179 -5.06 22.94 -17.84
#